data_AF-A0A9Q0RRW8-F1
#
_entry.id   AF-A0A9Q0RRW8-F1
#
_cell.length_a   1.000
_cell.length_b   1.000
_cell.length_c   1.000
_cell.angle_alpha   90.00
_cell.angle_beta   90.00
_cell.angle_gamma   90.00
#
_symmetry.space_group_name_H-M   'P 1'
#
loop_
_entity.id
_entity.type
_entity.pdbx_description
1 polymer ?
#
loop_
_entity_poly.entity_id
_entity_poly.type
_entity_poly.pdbx_seq_one_letter_code
_entity_poly.pdbx_strand_id
1 'polypeptide(L)'
;MRINNITSIKLSMQTTELKSKKVDTIFENVNVRNWEKECPLLQQTFDMLQLPKNENCINKTEITSIERRTFIEQCLGRELFMDHNRGKRIYLLCDEYFSKNYLTNESIIQMCNFLKLFFTSDDLYYNPKPIMTPFSVLYNRILLLKEIGFRSFDPIMVDSVQDLLQMTPKELSDYLNYFDEQKCFDSLCKSLEIVGNDKKSLLKFISINYGAIDSVRLCDLRNICVAKYLSTLLKIGFNRTEQVSKSAHKNLSELSLQTIKLNINYLLHEFKYPGNKIIHNGIFAALDPTNLQNISTKLKPITGMSLYNSFISSPAILKTEYEQIVSNFELIKKYCNGKVFSRYIELLTMQHSKLKELFENIESNEDFRMIGMDVLGVDYIALNHKKLLERVRILKTENISLRYIPISYFMTSDFEFNNMVNDIIADADLRVRFFIEDILEMDYNNVKHRLRVIPNLNGKKYNQQNAKRIIEFFIAMNIPKDKIIDSIYLILFDYKQVKSAYFNACSRYDKTLHDDPNFFKHIFDYLLLSHNSGI
;
A
#
# COMPACT_ATOMS: atom_id res chain seq x y z
N MET A 1 20.56 25.51 6.07
CA MET A 1 20.16 25.05 4.72
C MET A 1 19.05 25.91 4.09
N ARG A 2 17.89 26.13 4.72
CA ARG A 2 16.80 26.99 4.17
C ARG A 2 17.22 28.41 3.78
N ILE A 3 18.05 29.07 4.60
CA ILE A 3 18.55 30.43 4.34
C ILE A 3 19.48 30.48 3.10
N ASN A 4 20.25 29.40 2.82
CA ASN A 4 21.17 29.38 1.69
C ASN A 4 20.47 29.22 0.34
N ASN A 5 19.38 28.43 0.28
CA ASN A 5 18.59 28.27 -0.94
C ASN A 5 17.84 29.57 -1.29
N ILE A 6 17.25 30.24 -0.28
CA ILE A 6 16.51 31.50 -0.48
C ILE A 6 17.45 32.65 -0.87
N THR A 7 18.66 32.70 -0.29
CA THR A 7 19.67 33.71 -0.66
C THR A 7 20.20 33.49 -2.08
N SER A 8 20.30 32.24 -2.53
CA SER A 8 20.69 31.88 -3.90
C SER A 8 19.64 32.30 -4.95
N ILE A 9 18.35 32.20 -4.63
CA ILE A 9 17.26 32.71 -5.48
C ILE A 9 17.34 34.24 -5.63
N LYS A 10 17.62 34.96 -4.54
CA LYS A 10 17.75 36.43 -4.58
C LYS A 10 18.91 36.89 -5.49
N LEU A 11 20.06 36.22 -5.42
CA LEU A 11 21.25 36.54 -6.22
C LEU A 11 21.08 36.19 -7.72
N SER A 12 20.37 35.10 -8.03
CA SER A 12 20.08 34.66 -9.42
C SER A 12 19.02 35.54 -10.11
N MET A 13 18.00 35.99 -9.40
CA MET A 13 17.01 36.93 -9.98
C MET A 13 17.60 38.31 -10.28
N GLN A 14 18.45 38.84 -9.40
CA GLN A 14 19.14 40.14 -9.64
C GLN A 14 20.07 40.11 -10.86
N THR A 15 20.64 38.95 -11.20
CA THR A 15 21.46 38.75 -12.41
C THR A 15 20.63 38.56 -13.68
N THR A 16 19.42 37.99 -13.55
CA THR A 16 18.46 37.83 -14.65
C THR A 16 17.82 39.16 -15.07
N GLU A 17 17.60 40.09 -14.12
CA GLU A 17 17.06 41.44 -14.35
C GLU A 17 17.99 42.33 -15.19
N LEU A 18 19.31 42.18 -15.04
CA LEU A 18 20.31 42.84 -15.88
C LEU A 18 20.31 42.31 -17.33
N LYS A 19 19.86 41.07 -17.55
CA LYS A 19 19.69 40.48 -18.87
C LYS A 19 18.32 40.81 -19.49
N SER A 20 17.23 40.92 -18.72
CA SER A 20 15.88 41.18 -19.26
C SER A 20 15.70 42.59 -19.83
N LYS A 21 16.36 43.62 -19.26
CA LYS A 21 16.32 45.00 -19.81
C LYS A 21 16.93 45.13 -21.22
N LYS A 22 17.69 44.13 -21.69
CA LYS A 22 18.19 44.05 -23.08
C LYS A 22 17.28 43.24 -24.02
N VAL A 23 16.27 42.56 -23.48
CA VAL A 23 15.39 41.62 -24.21
C VAL A 23 13.97 42.19 -24.38
N ASP A 24 13.59 43.20 -23.58
CA ASP A 24 12.29 43.89 -23.66
C ASP A 24 12.02 44.57 -25.02
N THR A 25 13.04 44.77 -25.85
CA THR A 25 12.88 45.32 -27.22
C THR A 25 12.58 44.26 -28.30
N ILE A 26 12.61 42.96 -27.96
CA ILE A 26 12.40 41.85 -28.92
C ILE A 26 11.07 41.09 -28.68
N PHE A 27 10.50 41.17 -27.46
CA PHE A 27 9.32 40.37 -27.08
C PHE A 27 7.95 41.04 -27.23
N GLU A 28 7.85 42.30 -27.68
CA GLU A 28 6.55 42.97 -27.91
C GLU A 28 5.72 42.36 -29.06
N ASN A 29 6.28 41.45 -29.86
CA ASN A 29 5.59 40.82 -31.00
C ASN A 29 5.14 39.37 -30.80
N VAL A 30 5.34 38.75 -29.63
CA VAL A 30 4.78 37.40 -29.35
C VAL A 30 3.49 37.53 -28.55
N ASN A 31 2.40 37.46 -29.29
CA ASN A 31 1.02 37.58 -28.86
C ASN A 31 0.69 36.63 -27.68
N VAL A 32 0.51 37.19 -26.47
CA VAL A 32 0.20 36.52 -25.18
C VAL A 32 -1.22 35.87 -25.16
N ARG A 33 -1.82 35.58 -26.33
CA ARG A 33 -3.22 35.12 -26.47
C ARG A 33 -3.41 33.66 -26.93
N ASN A 34 -2.35 32.85 -27.10
CA ASN A 34 -2.49 31.51 -27.70
C ASN A 34 -2.36 30.28 -26.77
N TRP A 35 -2.15 30.43 -25.46
CA TRP A 35 -1.89 29.26 -24.59
C TRP A 35 -3.09 28.31 -24.43
N GLU A 36 -4.33 28.80 -24.49
CA GLU A 36 -5.53 27.93 -24.48
C GLU A 36 -5.58 26.97 -25.69
N LYS A 37 -4.87 27.28 -26.79
CA LYS A 37 -4.74 26.42 -27.97
C LYS A 37 -3.54 25.47 -27.91
N GLU A 38 -2.54 25.74 -27.08
CA GLU A 38 -1.34 24.90 -26.89
C GLU A 38 -1.49 23.89 -25.74
N CYS A 39 -2.47 24.08 -24.87
CA CYS A 39 -2.81 23.19 -23.76
C CYS A 39 -3.12 21.73 -24.21
N PRO A 40 -3.86 21.49 -25.32
CA PRO A 40 -4.06 20.14 -25.85
C PRO A 40 -2.77 19.50 -26.38
N LEU A 41 -1.84 20.28 -26.94
CA LEU A 41 -0.54 19.81 -27.41
C LEU A 41 0.37 19.43 -26.22
N LEU A 42 0.34 20.20 -25.13
CA LEU A 42 1.07 19.88 -23.89
C LEU A 42 0.48 18.66 -23.17
N GLN A 43 -0.84 18.50 -23.14
CA GLN A 43 -1.50 17.30 -22.62
C GLN A 43 -1.26 16.09 -23.53
N GLN A 44 -1.28 16.24 -24.86
CA GLN A 44 -0.87 15.19 -25.80
C GLN A 44 0.60 14.80 -25.63
N THR A 45 1.49 15.78 -25.37
CA THR A 45 2.90 15.50 -25.08
C THR A 45 3.04 14.75 -23.74
N PHE A 46 2.26 15.11 -22.73
CA PHE A 46 2.19 14.38 -21.46
C PHE A 46 1.67 12.95 -21.62
N ASP A 47 0.60 12.76 -22.40
CA ASP A 47 -0.01 11.45 -22.68
C ASP A 47 0.91 10.55 -23.56
N MET A 48 1.74 11.16 -24.44
CA MET A 48 2.75 10.44 -25.24
C MET A 48 4.02 10.11 -24.45
N LEU A 49 4.39 10.90 -23.43
CA LEU A 49 5.53 10.64 -22.55
C LEU A 49 5.26 9.54 -21.51
N GLN A 50 3.99 9.22 -21.25
CA GLN A 50 3.56 8.14 -20.36
C GLN A 50 3.35 6.80 -21.08
N LEU A 51 4.10 6.54 -22.17
CA LEU A 51 4.17 5.19 -22.72
C LEU A 51 4.49 4.21 -21.59
N PRO A 52 3.76 3.07 -21.52
CA PRO A 52 3.94 2.12 -20.44
C PRO A 52 5.41 1.69 -20.40
N LYS A 53 5.90 1.38 -19.19
CA LYS A 53 7.08 0.54 -18.98
C LYS A 53 6.81 -0.86 -19.54
N ASN A 54 6.63 -0.97 -20.85
CA ASN A 54 6.59 -2.24 -21.54
C ASN A 54 8.03 -2.71 -21.61
N GLU A 55 8.45 -3.46 -20.59
CA GLU A 55 9.71 -4.24 -20.61
C GLU A 55 9.74 -5.27 -21.75
N ASN A 56 8.66 -5.44 -22.53
CA ASN A 56 8.54 -6.43 -23.59
C ASN A 56 8.39 -5.87 -25.02
N CYS A 57 8.70 -4.60 -25.27
CA CYS A 57 8.81 -4.08 -26.64
C CYS A 57 10.09 -3.26 -26.83
N ILE A 58 11.24 -3.90 -26.62
CA ILE A 58 12.48 -3.45 -27.25
C ILE A 58 12.85 -4.50 -28.29
N ASN A 59 12.34 -4.33 -29.51
CA ASN A 59 13.11 -4.73 -30.67
C ASN A 59 14.38 -3.88 -30.62
N LYS A 60 15.43 -4.47 -30.04
CA LYS A 60 16.77 -3.91 -29.95
C LYS A 60 17.34 -3.76 -31.36
N THR A 61 17.09 -2.62 -32.00
CA THR A 61 18.22 -1.93 -32.61
C THR A 61 18.94 -1.26 -31.45
N GLU A 62 19.95 -1.96 -30.91
CA GLU A 62 20.91 -1.38 -29.98
C GLU A 62 21.58 -0.20 -30.70
N ILE A 63 21.00 0.98 -30.57
CA ILE A 63 21.69 2.23 -30.84
C ILE A 63 22.93 2.16 -29.95
N THR A 64 24.10 2.14 -30.57
CA THR A 64 25.35 2.08 -29.82
C THR A 64 25.38 3.29 -28.86
N SER A 65 25.97 3.14 -27.68
CA SER A 65 26.05 4.24 -26.70
C SER A 65 26.60 5.53 -27.32
N ILE A 66 27.46 5.40 -28.34
CA ILE A 66 28.04 6.47 -29.15
C ILE A 66 26.98 7.19 -30.02
N GLU A 67 26.10 6.45 -30.70
CA GLU A 67 25.01 7.03 -31.51
C GLU A 67 23.97 7.73 -30.64
N ARG A 68 23.63 7.16 -29.48
CA ARG A 68 22.67 7.75 -28.54
C ARG A 68 23.22 9.05 -27.95
N ARG A 69 24.50 9.05 -27.56
CA ARG A 69 25.21 10.24 -27.13
C ARG A 69 25.19 11.34 -28.20
N THR A 70 25.55 10.98 -29.43
CA THR A 70 25.59 11.92 -30.56
C THR A 70 24.23 12.53 -30.81
N PHE A 71 23.16 11.72 -30.73
CA PHE A 71 21.79 12.19 -30.87
C PHE A 71 21.39 13.17 -29.75
N ILE A 72 21.73 12.88 -28.49
CA ILE A 72 21.41 13.78 -27.36
C ILE A 72 22.17 15.10 -27.50
N GLU A 73 23.47 15.05 -27.79
CA GLU A 73 24.28 16.26 -28.01
C GLU A 73 23.69 17.12 -29.15
N GLN A 74 23.24 16.49 -30.26
CA GLN A 74 22.55 17.18 -31.35
C GLN A 74 21.21 17.78 -30.92
N CYS A 75 20.41 17.10 -30.10
CA CYS A 75 19.16 17.62 -29.58
C CYS A 75 19.38 18.81 -28.65
N LEU A 76 20.36 18.74 -27.75
CA LEU A 76 20.74 19.87 -26.89
C LEU A 76 21.19 21.08 -27.73
N GLY A 77 21.93 20.84 -28.82
CA GLY A 77 22.35 21.91 -29.71
C GLY A 77 21.22 22.51 -30.54
N ARG A 78 20.35 21.66 -31.10
CA ARG A 78 19.28 22.09 -32.02
C ARG A 78 18.09 22.71 -31.28
N GLU A 79 17.64 22.08 -30.20
CA GLU A 79 16.40 22.47 -29.53
C GLU A 79 16.63 23.45 -28.36
N LEU A 80 17.78 23.35 -27.68
CA LEU A 80 18.14 24.26 -26.57
C LEU A 80 19.19 25.30 -26.97
N PHE A 81 19.60 25.35 -28.25
CA PHE A 81 20.62 26.29 -28.76
C PHE A 81 21.95 26.24 -28.00
N MET A 82 22.33 25.09 -27.45
CA MET A 82 23.63 24.92 -26.78
C MET A 82 24.76 24.71 -27.79
N ASP A 83 25.89 25.40 -27.62
CA ASP A 83 27.07 25.07 -28.41
C ASP A 83 27.58 23.65 -28.11
N HIS A 84 28.40 23.10 -29.01
CA HIS A 84 28.86 21.71 -28.92
C HIS A 84 29.57 21.40 -27.59
N ASN A 85 30.37 22.32 -27.05
CA ASN A 85 31.09 22.10 -25.80
C ASN A 85 30.14 22.10 -24.59
N ARG A 86 29.15 23.00 -24.59
CA ARG A 86 28.11 23.04 -23.55
C ARG A 86 27.22 21.81 -23.59
N GLY A 87 26.75 21.41 -24.78
CA GLY A 87 25.91 20.22 -24.97
C GLY A 87 26.63 18.94 -24.50
N LYS A 88 27.89 18.77 -24.88
CA LYS A 88 28.73 17.64 -24.42
C LYS A 88 28.89 17.61 -22.90
N ARG A 89 29.12 18.76 -22.26
CA ARG A 89 29.24 18.85 -20.80
C ARG A 89 27.93 18.47 -20.11
N ILE A 90 26.80 18.98 -20.59
CA ILE A 90 25.48 18.63 -20.05
C ILE A 90 25.18 17.15 -20.19
N TYR A 91 25.44 16.57 -21.36
CA TYR A 91 25.29 15.13 -21.56
C TYR A 91 26.13 14.34 -20.55
N LEU A 92 27.41 14.66 -20.38
CA LEU A 92 28.28 13.99 -19.41
C LEU A 92 27.78 14.10 -17.96
N LEU A 93 27.17 15.23 -17.60
CA LEU A 93 26.59 15.43 -16.27
C LEU A 93 25.27 14.67 -16.07
N CYS A 94 24.51 14.42 -17.14
CA CYS A 94 23.14 13.92 -17.09
C CYS A 94 22.95 12.55 -17.76
N ASP A 95 24.01 11.87 -18.20
CA ASP A 95 23.93 10.65 -19.02
C ASP A 95 23.14 9.52 -18.34
N GLU A 96 23.45 9.23 -17.07
CA GLU A 96 22.71 8.23 -16.29
C GLU A 96 21.23 8.58 -16.19
N TYR A 97 20.92 9.88 -16.09
CA TYR A 97 19.55 10.37 -16.00
C TYR A 97 18.78 10.19 -17.31
N PHE A 98 19.39 10.55 -18.45
CA PHE A 98 18.83 10.32 -19.77
C PHE A 98 18.58 8.83 -20.04
N SER A 99 19.54 7.99 -19.65
CA SER A 99 19.45 6.55 -19.83
C SER A 99 18.35 5.91 -18.99
N LYS A 100 18.06 6.47 -17.81
CA LYS A 100 17.03 5.94 -16.90
C LYS A 100 15.62 6.45 -17.21
N ASN A 101 15.47 7.72 -17.62
CA ASN A 101 14.16 8.38 -17.66
C ASN A 101 13.66 8.69 -19.08
N TYR A 102 14.53 8.69 -20.09
CA TYR A 102 14.17 9.06 -21.47
C TYR A 102 14.65 7.98 -22.45
N LEU A 103 13.98 6.83 -22.43
CA LEU A 103 14.42 5.63 -23.16
C LEU A 103 14.39 5.79 -24.69
N THR A 104 13.52 6.66 -25.21
CA THR A 104 13.34 6.88 -26.65
C THR A 104 13.87 8.25 -27.10
N ASN A 105 14.35 8.35 -28.33
CA ASN A 105 14.77 9.60 -28.95
C ASN A 105 13.67 10.68 -28.93
N GLU A 106 12.41 10.26 -29.12
CA GLU A 106 11.26 11.15 -29.08
C GLU A 106 11.05 11.78 -27.69
N SER A 107 11.21 10.99 -26.62
CA SER A 107 11.08 11.50 -25.24
C SER A 107 12.14 12.57 -24.91
N ILE A 108 13.34 12.45 -25.51
CA ILE A 108 14.44 13.42 -25.35
C ILE A 108 14.12 14.72 -26.09
N ILE A 109 13.62 14.62 -27.33
CA ILE A 109 13.17 15.79 -28.11
C ILE A 109 12.07 16.53 -27.37
N GLN A 110 11.07 15.81 -26.85
CA GLN A 110 9.94 16.39 -26.13
C GLN A 110 10.38 17.09 -24.84
N MET A 111 11.29 16.48 -24.08
CA MET A 111 11.90 17.12 -22.91
C MET A 111 12.61 18.42 -23.30
N CYS A 112 13.44 18.42 -24.34
CA CYS A 112 14.14 19.63 -24.79
C CYS A 112 13.15 20.71 -25.27
N ASN A 113 12.13 20.31 -26.02
CA ASN A 113 11.06 21.18 -26.49
C ASN A 113 10.25 21.80 -25.36
N PHE A 114 10.10 21.10 -24.25
CA PHE A 114 9.46 21.65 -23.06
C PHE A 114 10.37 22.61 -22.32
N LEU A 115 11.64 22.24 -22.12
CA LEU A 115 12.61 23.07 -21.40
C LEU A 115 12.83 24.43 -22.07
N LYS A 116 12.89 24.48 -23.42
CA LYS A 116 13.05 25.75 -24.16
C LYS A 116 11.88 26.72 -24.02
N LEU A 117 10.71 26.26 -23.55
CA LEU A 117 9.57 27.16 -23.28
C LEU A 117 9.78 28.01 -22.01
N PHE A 118 10.69 27.59 -21.13
CA PHE A 118 10.84 28.18 -19.80
C PHE A 118 12.27 28.63 -19.46
N PHE A 119 13.28 28.02 -20.07
CA PHE A 119 14.68 28.26 -19.73
C PHE A 119 15.52 28.52 -20.98
N THR A 120 16.51 29.39 -20.84
CA THR A 120 17.52 29.61 -21.88
C THR A 120 18.64 28.57 -21.81
N SER A 121 19.47 28.52 -22.86
CA SER A 121 20.69 27.69 -22.88
C SER A 121 21.64 28.02 -21.72
N ASP A 122 21.75 29.29 -21.35
CA ASP A 122 22.59 29.75 -20.24
C ASP A 122 22.06 29.20 -18.91
N ASP A 123 20.75 29.33 -18.68
CA ASP A 123 20.11 28.91 -17.43
C ASP A 123 20.35 27.42 -17.17
N LEU A 124 20.13 26.60 -18.20
CA LEU A 124 20.30 25.15 -18.13
C LEU A 124 21.77 24.73 -18.08
N TYR A 125 22.68 25.53 -18.64
CA TYR A 125 24.12 25.26 -18.57
C TYR A 125 24.67 25.49 -17.15
N TYR A 126 24.31 26.61 -16.53
CA TYR A 126 24.77 26.94 -15.19
C TYR A 126 24.00 26.19 -14.09
N ASN A 127 22.77 25.79 -14.36
CA ASN A 127 21.96 24.99 -13.46
C ASN A 127 21.19 23.89 -14.22
N PRO A 128 21.79 22.70 -14.42
CA PRO A 128 21.21 21.61 -15.20
C PRO A 128 20.08 20.87 -14.48
N LYS A 129 19.67 21.28 -13.29
CA LYS A 129 18.65 20.59 -12.51
C LYS A 129 17.30 20.42 -13.21
N PRO A 130 16.77 21.38 -13.99
CA PRO A 130 15.56 21.16 -14.76
C PRO A 130 15.68 19.97 -15.72
N ILE A 131 16.87 19.72 -16.29
CA ILE A 131 17.14 18.55 -17.14
C ILE A 131 17.09 17.26 -16.33
N MET A 132 17.61 17.29 -15.10
CA MET A 132 17.68 16.14 -14.20
C MET A 132 16.38 15.87 -13.42
N THR A 133 15.33 16.67 -13.64
CA THR A 133 14.05 16.52 -12.94
C THR A 133 13.07 15.74 -13.82
N PRO A 134 12.34 14.73 -13.27
CA PRO A 134 11.36 13.98 -14.06
C PRO A 134 10.33 14.91 -14.67
N PHE A 135 10.01 14.69 -15.94
CA PHE A 135 9.12 15.58 -16.70
C PHE A 135 7.82 15.89 -15.96
N SER A 136 7.14 14.87 -15.41
CA SER A 136 5.90 15.05 -14.65
C SER A 136 6.07 15.95 -13.42
N VAL A 137 7.19 15.79 -12.71
CA VAL A 137 7.53 16.59 -11.53
C VAL A 137 7.87 18.03 -11.91
N LEU A 138 8.67 18.21 -12.96
CA LEU A 138 9.03 19.54 -13.47
C LEU A 138 7.80 20.29 -13.97
N TYR A 139 6.96 19.63 -14.77
CA TYR A 139 5.71 20.19 -15.29
C TYR A 139 4.81 20.69 -14.16
N ASN A 140 4.58 19.85 -13.15
CA ASN A 140 3.76 20.21 -12.00
C ASN A 140 4.37 21.38 -11.18
N ARG A 141 5.70 21.40 -10.98
CA ARG A 141 6.40 22.50 -10.30
C ARG A 141 6.25 23.83 -11.06
N ILE A 142 6.36 23.82 -12.39
CA ILE A 142 6.12 25.02 -13.21
C ILE A 142 4.67 25.49 -13.10
N LEU A 143 3.69 24.57 -13.09
CA LEU A 143 2.29 24.93 -12.88
C LEU A 143 2.07 25.59 -11.52
N LEU A 144 2.64 25.04 -10.45
CA LEU A 144 2.56 25.62 -9.10
C LEU A 144 3.13 27.04 -9.04
N LEU A 145 4.28 27.29 -9.69
CA LEU A 145 4.86 28.64 -9.77
C LEU A 145 3.96 29.60 -10.55
N LYS A 146 3.36 29.15 -11.67
CA LYS A 146 2.42 29.97 -12.44
C LYS A 146 1.16 30.31 -11.65
N GLU A 147 0.61 29.35 -10.91
CA GLU A 147 -0.60 29.54 -10.09
C GLU A 147 -0.44 30.65 -9.09
N ILE A 148 0.71 30.71 -8.42
CA ILE A 148 1.02 31.77 -7.47
C ILE A 148 1.45 33.08 -8.17
N GLY A 149 1.58 33.13 -9.49
CA GLY A 149 1.72 34.39 -10.24
C GLY A 149 3.08 34.64 -10.89
N PHE A 150 4.01 33.67 -10.87
CA PHE A 150 5.27 33.78 -11.62
C PHE A 150 5.03 33.72 -13.13
N ARG A 151 5.67 34.65 -13.86
CA ARG A 151 5.63 34.72 -15.33
C ARG A 151 6.90 34.19 -16.00
N SER A 152 8.03 34.32 -15.30
CA SER A 152 9.35 33.81 -15.69
C SER A 152 9.89 32.92 -14.57
N PHE A 153 10.74 31.95 -14.93
CA PHE A 153 11.25 30.93 -14.01
C PHE A 153 12.76 30.92 -14.02
N ASP A 154 13.36 31.00 -12.84
CA ASP A 154 14.76 30.65 -12.66
C ASP A 154 14.86 29.13 -12.37
N PRO A 155 15.85 28.40 -12.90
CA PRO A 155 16.06 26.98 -12.58
C PRO A 155 16.06 26.65 -11.07
N ILE A 156 16.52 27.56 -10.22
CA ILE A 156 16.56 27.36 -8.76
C ILE A 156 15.13 27.31 -8.17
N MET A 157 14.18 28.06 -8.74
CA MET A 157 12.79 28.08 -8.27
C MET A 157 12.11 26.72 -8.38
N VAL A 158 12.52 25.89 -9.35
CA VAL A 158 11.97 24.54 -9.54
C VAL A 158 12.15 23.69 -8.29
N ASP A 159 13.25 23.81 -7.56
CA ASP A 159 13.48 23.06 -6.32
C ASP A 159 12.87 23.73 -5.09
N SER A 160 12.69 25.05 -5.15
CA SER A 160 12.23 25.84 -4.01
C SER A 160 10.74 26.11 -4.01
N VAL A 161 9.95 25.50 -4.91
CA VAL A 161 8.48 25.67 -4.96
C VAL A 161 7.84 25.51 -3.59
N GLN A 162 8.24 24.49 -2.82
CA GLN A 162 7.67 24.26 -1.49
C GLN A 162 8.05 25.36 -0.49
N ASP A 163 9.28 25.86 -0.53
CA ASP A 163 9.72 26.97 0.32
C ASP A 163 8.98 28.27 -0.07
N LEU A 164 8.80 28.51 -1.38
CA LEU A 164 8.06 29.67 -1.90
C LEU A 164 6.58 29.64 -1.48
N LEU A 165 5.95 28.46 -1.51
CA LEU A 165 4.56 28.29 -1.06
C LEU A 165 4.37 28.57 0.44
N GLN A 166 5.42 28.49 1.26
CA GLN A 166 5.35 28.83 2.68
C GLN A 166 5.48 30.33 2.96
N MET A 167 5.88 31.13 1.96
CA MET A 167 5.95 32.58 2.08
C MET A 167 4.56 33.22 1.92
N THR A 168 4.41 34.42 2.45
CA THR A 168 3.29 35.32 2.19
C THR A 168 3.51 36.12 0.90
N PRO A 169 2.45 36.66 0.25
CA PRO A 169 2.59 37.57 -0.88
C PRO A 169 3.53 38.74 -0.59
N LYS A 170 3.46 39.30 0.61
CA LYS A 170 4.31 40.40 1.06
C LYS A 170 5.78 40.01 1.11
N GLU A 171 6.11 38.90 1.78
CA GLU A 171 7.49 38.41 1.83
C GLU A 171 8.02 38.16 0.41
N LEU A 172 7.21 37.53 -0.45
CA LEU A 172 7.62 37.21 -1.81
C LEU A 172 7.85 38.47 -2.67
N SER A 173 7.04 39.51 -2.47
CA SER A 173 7.24 40.85 -3.06
C SER A 173 8.54 41.48 -2.58
N ASP A 174 8.77 41.51 -1.26
CA ASP A 174 9.98 42.06 -0.63
C ASP A 174 11.26 41.31 -1.09
N TYR A 175 11.16 40.01 -1.37
CA TYR A 175 12.29 39.18 -1.79
C TYR A 175 12.61 39.25 -3.29
N LEU A 176 11.59 39.34 -4.15
CA LEU A 176 11.75 39.13 -5.59
C LEU A 176 11.46 40.37 -6.45
N ASN A 177 11.02 41.49 -5.83
CA ASN A 177 10.76 42.77 -6.51
C ASN A 177 9.82 42.68 -7.73
N TYR A 178 9.03 41.61 -7.83
CA TYR A 178 8.33 41.20 -9.05
C TYR A 178 6.87 40.80 -8.81
N PHE A 179 6.41 40.80 -7.55
CA PHE A 179 5.13 40.22 -7.18
C PHE A 179 4.08 41.30 -6.91
N ASP A 180 3.01 41.30 -7.69
CA ASP A 180 1.83 42.09 -7.40
C ASP A 180 0.83 41.21 -6.65
N GLU A 181 0.59 41.52 -5.38
CA GLU A 181 -0.13 40.69 -4.42
C GLU A 181 -1.58 40.41 -4.88
N GLN A 182 -2.25 41.39 -5.49
CA GLN A 182 -3.59 41.21 -6.08
C GLN A 182 -3.56 40.25 -7.26
N LYS A 183 -2.44 40.17 -8.00
CA LYS A 183 -2.32 39.24 -9.14
C LYS A 183 -2.25 37.78 -8.71
N CYS A 184 -1.71 37.44 -7.53
CA CYS A 184 -1.67 36.05 -7.06
C CYS A 184 -3.07 35.53 -6.74
N PHE A 185 -3.81 36.22 -5.86
CA PHE A 185 -5.18 35.84 -5.53
C PHE A 185 -6.08 35.80 -6.78
N ASP A 186 -5.91 36.77 -7.67
CA ASP A 186 -6.64 36.82 -8.92
C ASP A 186 -6.27 35.69 -9.87
N SER A 187 -4.99 35.29 -9.92
CA SER A 187 -4.52 34.13 -10.67
C SER A 187 -5.11 32.83 -10.15
N LEU A 188 -5.12 32.63 -8.82
CA LEU A 188 -5.73 31.47 -8.17
C LEU A 188 -7.23 31.41 -8.43
N CYS A 189 -7.93 32.54 -8.24
CA CYS A 189 -9.36 32.65 -8.51
C CYS A 189 -9.68 32.39 -9.98
N LYS A 190 -8.89 32.95 -10.91
CA LYS A 190 -9.07 32.74 -12.35
C LYS A 190 -8.87 31.26 -12.71
N SER A 191 -7.83 30.62 -12.19
CA SER A 191 -7.53 29.20 -12.46
C SER A 191 -8.65 28.26 -12.01
N LEU A 192 -9.31 28.61 -10.91
CA LEU A 192 -10.43 27.89 -10.32
C LEU A 192 -11.81 28.43 -10.73
N GLU A 193 -11.87 29.38 -11.65
CA GLU A 193 -13.12 29.99 -12.14
C GLU A 193 -13.98 30.60 -11.00
N ILE A 194 -13.34 31.09 -9.93
CA ILE A 194 -13.99 31.77 -8.81
C ILE A 194 -14.22 33.23 -9.18
N VAL A 195 -15.46 33.59 -9.48
CA VAL A 195 -15.83 34.92 -9.99
C VAL A 195 -16.95 35.59 -9.18
N GLY A 196 -17.14 36.89 -9.40
CA GLY A 196 -18.29 37.65 -8.89
C GLY A 196 -18.46 37.59 -7.36
N ASN A 197 -19.66 37.19 -6.92
CA ASN A 197 -20.02 37.14 -5.50
C ASN A 197 -19.19 36.13 -4.71
N ASP A 198 -18.76 35.04 -5.35
CA ASP A 198 -17.94 34.03 -4.71
C ASP A 198 -16.56 34.58 -4.35
N LYS A 199 -15.92 35.28 -5.29
CA LYS A 199 -14.65 35.98 -5.05
C LYS A 199 -14.79 37.04 -3.94
N LYS A 200 -15.87 37.83 -3.95
CA LYS A 200 -16.15 38.82 -2.89
C LYS A 200 -16.34 38.18 -1.51
N SER A 201 -17.08 37.06 -1.45
CA SER A 201 -17.30 36.31 -0.21
C SER A 201 -15.99 35.76 0.37
N LEU A 202 -15.10 35.30 -0.52
CA LEU A 202 -13.79 34.77 -0.15
C LEU A 202 -12.87 35.85 0.40
N LEU A 203 -12.83 37.02 -0.24
CA LEU A 203 -12.10 38.19 0.27
C LEU A 203 -12.59 38.60 1.66
N LYS A 204 -13.91 38.66 1.86
CA LYS A 204 -14.49 38.96 3.18
C LYS A 204 -14.08 37.92 4.23
N PHE A 205 -14.10 36.64 3.87
CA PHE A 205 -13.65 35.56 4.75
C PHE A 205 -12.17 35.71 5.13
N ILE A 206 -11.31 36.01 4.16
CA ILE A 206 -9.88 36.24 4.38
C ILE A 206 -9.67 37.43 5.32
N SER A 207 -10.32 38.57 5.06
CA SER A 207 -10.21 39.76 5.91
C SER A 207 -10.65 39.51 7.35
N ILE A 208 -11.71 38.71 7.57
CA ILE A 208 -12.20 38.39 8.92
C ILE A 208 -11.23 37.48 9.68
N ASN A 209 -10.66 36.47 9.02
CA ASN A 209 -9.88 35.43 9.72
C ASN A 209 -8.37 35.72 9.75
N TYR A 210 -7.86 36.50 8.80
CA TYR A 210 -6.42 36.74 8.62
C TYR A 210 -6.06 38.23 8.57
N GLY A 211 -7.04 39.13 8.62
CA GLY A 211 -6.87 40.58 8.56
C GLY A 211 -6.72 41.11 7.13
N ALA A 212 -5.67 40.68 6.43
CA ALA A 212 -5.37 41.06 5.05
C ALA A 212 -5.03 39.83 4.20
N ILE A 213 -5.00 39.98 2.88
CA ILE A 213 -4.61 38.88 2.00
C ILE A 213 -3.09 38.67 1.99
N ASP A 214 -2.34 39.76 2.16
CA ASP A 214 -0.87 39.77 2.10
C ASP A 214 -0.22 39.15 3.34
N SER A 215 -1.01 38.91 4.40
CA SER A 215 -0.58 38.19 5.61
C SER A 215 -0.81 36.68 5.53
N VAL A 216 -1.50 36.19 4.50
CA VAL A 216 -1.80 34.75 4.36
C VAL A 216 -0.68 34.07 3.58
N ARG A 217 -0.17 32.95 4.09
CA ARG A 217 0.81 32.15 3.34
C ARG A 217 0.20 31.64 2.05
N LEU A 218 0.99 31.55 0.98
CA LEU A 218 0.51 31.15 -0.35
C LEU A 218 -0.13 29.75 -0.35
N CYS A 219 0.41 28.81 0.42
CA CYS A 219 -0.17 27.47 0.59
C CYS A 219 -1.58 27.51 1.24
N ASP A 220 -1.76 28.36 2.26
CA ASP A 220 -3.04 28.55 2.94
C ASP A 220 -4.04 29.25 2.02
N LEU A 221 -3.59 30.26 1.27
CA LEU A 221 -4.41 30.96 0.28
C LEU A 221 -4.89 30.01 -0.84
N ARG A 222 -4.00 29.14 -1.35
CA ARG A 222 -4.37 28.08 -2.30
C ARG A 222 -5.42 27.14 -1.71
N ASN A 223 -5.23 26.66 -0.49
CA ASN A 223 -6.17 25.75 0.18
C ASN A 223 -7.56 26.39 0.37
N ILE A 224 -7.61 27.68 0.74
CA ILE A 224 -8.85 28.46 0.88
C ILE A 224 -9.57 28.59 -0.48
N CYS A 225 -8.83 28.88 -1.55
CA CYS A 225 -9.40 28.97 -2.89
C CYS A 225 -9.92 27.59 -3.37
N VAL A 226 -9.16 26.52 -3.16
CA VAL A 226 -9.58 25.14 -3.47
C VAL A 226 -10.85 24.77 -2.69
N ALA A 227 -10.92 25.10 -1.40
CA ALA A 227 -12.12 24.87 -0.60
C ALA A 227 -13.34 25.61 -1.16
N LYS A 228 -13.16 26.86 -1.61
CA LYS A 228 -14.25 27.65 -2.20
C LYS A 228 -14.70 27.08 -3.53
N TYR A 229 -13.77 26.67 -4.38
CA TYR A 229 -14.04 25.97 -5.63
C TYR A 229 -14.85 24.69 -5.39
N LEU A 230 -14.39 23.83 -4.48
CA LEU A 230 -15.07 22.59 -4.10
C LEU A 230 -16.48 22.84 -3.54
N SER A 231 -16.62 23.85 -2.67
CA SER A 231 -17.91 24.23 -2.08
C SER A 231 -18.93 24.59 -3.15
N THR A 232 -18.50 25.39 -4.12
CA THR A 232 -19.33 25.90 -5.22
C THR A 232 -19.68 24.78 -6.19
N LEU A 233 -18.68 24.02 -6.65
CA LEU A 233 -18.85 22.96 -7.64
C LEU A 233 -19.69 21.80 -7.10
N LEU A 234 -19.43 21.35 -5.87
CA LEU A 234 -20.08 20.19 -5.27
C LEU A 234 -21.36 20.54 -4.49
N LYS A 235 -21.68 21.83 -4.37
CA LYS A 235 -22.81 22.35 -3.56
C LYS A 235 -22.74 21.88 -2.10
N ILE A 236 -21.55 21.92 -1.52
CA ILE A 236 -21.26 21.53 -0.12
C ILE A 236 -20.87 22.78 0.67
N GLY A 237 -21.27 22.86 1.94
CA GLY A 237 -20.96 24.01 2.79
C GLY A 237 -19.45 24.28 2.92
N PHE A 238 -19.07 25.56 2.81
CA PHE A 238 -17.67 26.01 2.77
C PHE A 238 -16.84 25.51 3.94
N ASN A 239 -17.38 25.54 5.17
CA ASN A 239 -16.68 25.07 6.38
C ASN A 239 -16.23 23.61 6.25
N ARG A 240 -17.06 22.75 5.64
CA ARG A 240 -16.74 21.32 5.47
C ARG A 240 -15.65 21.11 4.43
N THR A 241 -15.72 21.84 3.31
CA THR A 241 -14.68 21.78 2.26
C THR A 241 -13.36 22.40 2.71
N GLU A 242 -13.42 23.43 3.56
CA GLU A 242 -12.25 24.05 4.17
C GLU A 242 -11.55 23.07 5.13
N GLN A 243 -12.30 22.41 6.01
CA GLN A 243 -11.76 21.40 6.92
C GLN A 243 -11.03 20.27 6.18
N VAL A 244 -11.62 19.78 5.09
CA VAL A 244 -11.01 18.73 4.25
C VAL A 244 -9.78 19.25 3.50
N SER A 245 -9.82 20.50 3.02
CA SER A 245 -8.65 21.10 2.35
C SER A 245 -7.50 21.30 3.34
N LYS A 246 -7.80 21.66 4.59
CA LYS A 246 -6.81 21.74 5.68
C LYS A 246 -6.23 20.36 6.04
N SER A 247 -7.07 19.31 6.12
CA SER A 247 -6.56 17.97 6.42
C SER A 247 -5.71 17.39 5.28
N ALA A 248 -6.02 17.73 4.03
CA ALA A 248 -5.28 17.34 2.84
C ALA A 248 -4.12 18.28 2.46
N HIS A 249 -3.78 19.28 3.29
CA HIS A 249 -2.87 20.38 2.93
C HIS A 249 -1.54 19.91 2.33
N LYS A 250 -0.94 18.84 2.88
CA LYS A 250 0.35 18.32 2.43
C LYS A 250 0.30 17.86 0.96
N ASN A 251 -0.76 17.15 0.59
CA ASN A 251 -0.90 16.69 -0.79
C ASN A 251 -1.33 17.85 -1.70
N LEU A 252 -2.18 18.77 -1.22
CA LEU A 252 -2.60 19.93 -2.00
C LEU A 252 -1.45 20.90 -2.29
N SER A 253 -0.45 21.01 -1.41
CA SER A 253 0.77 21.78 -1.69
C SER A 253 1.65 21.15 -2.78
N GLU A 254 1.46 19.88 -3.08
CA GLU A 254 2.23 19.15 -4.08
C GLU A 254 1.49 19.05 -5.42
N LEU A 255 0.18 19.30 -5.47
CA LEU A 255 -0.63 19.20 -6.69
C LEU A 255 -0.97 20.56 -7.27
N SER A 256 -0.83 20.72 -8.59
CA SER A 256 -1.37 21.87 -9.32
C SER A 256 -2.92 21.93 -9.21
N LEU A 257 -3.47 23.13 -9.27
CA LEU A 257 -4.92 23.37 -9.36
C LEU A 257 -5.51 22.71 -10.60
N GLN A 258 -4.77 22.65 -11.71
CA GLN A 258 -5.21 21.94 -12.91
C GLN A 258 -5.37 20.43 -12.64
N THR A 259 -4.39 19.81 -11.96
CA THR A 259 -4.47 18.42 -11.52
C THR A 259 -5.68 18.18 -10.62
N ILE A 260 -5.93 19.09 -9.67
CA ILE A 260 -7.10 19.02 -8.78
C ILE A 260 -8.41 19.08 -9.59
N LYS A 261 -8.54 20.01 -10.55
CA LYS A 261 -9.71 20.12 -11.43
C LYS A 261 -9.92 18.84 -12.23
N LEU A 262 -8.87 18.29 -12.83
CA LEU A 262 -8.92 17.05 -13.60
C LEU A 262 -9.37 15.86 -12.73
N ASN A 263 -8.80 15.70 -11.54
CA ASN A 263 -9.19 14.65 -10.60
C ASN A 263 -10.67 14.75 -10.23
N ILE A 264 -11.16 15.96 -9.94
CA ILE A 264 -12.58 16.17 -9.61
C ILE A 264 -13.47 15.90 -10.82
N ASN A 265 -13.05 16.30 -12.02
CA ASN A 265 -13.77 16.02 -13.26
C ASN A 265 -13.94 14.52 -13.50
N TYR A 266 -12.84 13.74 -13.39
CA TYR A 266 -12.89 12.28 -13.46
C TYR A 266 -13.84 11.69 -12.40
N LEU A 267 -13.74 12.15 -11.15
CA LEU A 267 -14.59 11.66 -10.08
C LEU A 267 -16.08 11.94 -10.36
N LEU A 268 -16.44 13.15 -10.79
CA LEU A 268 -17.83 13.54 -11.01
C LEU A 268 -18.43 12.93 -12.28
N HIS A 269 -17.69 12.96 -13.39
CA HIS A 269 -18.26 12.67 -14.70
C HIS A 269 -17.97 11.25 -15.17
N GLU A 270 -16.72 10.78 -15.03
CA GLU A 270 -16.33 9.44 -15.48
C GLU A 270 -16.72 8.36 -14.46
N PHE A 271 -16.39 8.57 -13.18
CA PHE A 271 -16.65 7.59 -12.12
C PHE A 271 -17.95 7.83 -11.35
N LYS A 272 -18.64 8.96 -11.60
CA LYS A 272 -19.96 9.29 -11.04
C LYS A 272 -20.01 9.29 -9.50
N TYR A 273 -18.94 9.74 -8.85
CA TYR A 273 -18.89 9.89 -7.40
C TYR A 273 -19.77 11.03 -6.93
N PRO A 274 -20.63 10.82 -5.92
CA PRO A 274 -21.35 11.91 -5.27
C PRO A 274 -20.38 12.90 -4.62
N GLY A 275 -20.65 14.20 -4.71
CA GLY A 275 -19.80 15.24 -4.11
C GLY A 275 -19.50 15.01 -2.63
N ASN A 276 -20.49 14.52 -1.86
CA ASN A 276 -20.31 14.17 -0.44
C ASN A 276 -19.23 13.10 -0.23
N LYS A 277 -19.12 12.11 -1.12
CA LYS A 277 -18.11 11.04 -1.06
C LYS A 277 -16.73 11.56 -1.45
N ILE A 278 -16.67 12.47 -2.42
CA ILE A 278 -15.42 13.16 -2.82
C ILE A 278 -14.85 13.93 -1.63
N ILE A 279 -15.68 14.71 -0.93
CA ILE A 279 -15.26 15.52 0.22
C ILE A 279 -14.97 14.66 1.44
N HIS A 280 -15.83 13.70 1.79
CA HIS A 280 -15.65 12.88 3.01
C HIS A 280 -14.28 12.19 3.08
N ASN A 281 -13.79 11.71 1.94
CA ASN A 281 -12.53 10.97 1.86
C ASN A 281 -11.33 11.82 1.41
N GLY A 282 -11.55 13.12 1.09
CA GLY A 282 -10.53 13.99 0.51
C GLY A 282 -9.84 13.40 -0.73
N ILE A 283 -10.52 12.51 -1.45
CA ILE A 283 -9.87 11.56 -2.36
C ILE A 283 -9.19 12.28 -3.53
N PHE A 284 -9.77 13.39 -4.01
CA PHE A 284 -9.25 14.20 -5.11
C PHE A 284 -7.80 14.68 -4.93
N ALA A 285 -7.33 14.79 -3.68
CA ALA A 285 -5.98 15.22 -3.35
C ALA A 285 -4.96 14.06 -3.34
N ALA A 286 -5.39 12.81 -3.59
CA ALA A 286 -4.54 11.63 -3.53
C ALA A 286 -4.56 10.80 -4.83
N LEU A 287 -5.05 11.39 -5.94
CA LEU A 287 -5.18 10.72 -7.22
C LEU A 287 -4.20 11.30 -8.23
N ASP A 288 -3.73 10.45 -9.14
CA ASP A 288 -3.00 10.86 -10.34
C ASP A 288 -3.94 10.83 -11.56
N PRO A 289 -4.10 11.95 -12.31
CA PRO A 289 -4.99 12.01 -13.46
C PRO A 289 -4.69 10.96 -14.53
N THR A 290 -3.40 10.63 -14.74
CA THR A 290 -3.00 9.65 -15.75
C THR A 290 -3.41 8.26 -15.35
N ASN A 291 -3.23 7.93 -14.07
CA ASN A 291 -3.73 6.68 -13.52
C ASN A 291 -5.27 6.59 -13.64
N LEU A 292 -6.00 7.68 -13.37
CA LEU A 292 -7.46 7.72 -13.56
C LEU A 292 -7.87 7.54 -15.03
N GLN A 293 -7.13 8.12 -15.96
CA GLN A 293 -7.33 7.92 -17.40
C GLN A 293 -7.11 6.46 -17.80
N ASN A 294 -6.03 5.83 -17.31
CA ASN A 294 -5.75 4.42 -17.56
C ASN A 294 -6.84 3.52 -16.97
N ILE A 295 -7.27 3.77 -15.74
CA ILE A 295 -8.38 3.03 -15.11
C ILE A 295 -9.66 3.18 -15.91
N SER A 296 -10.04 4.41 -16.29
CA SER A 296 -11.31 4.65 -17.01
C SER A 296 -11.33 4.03 -18.40
N THR A 297 -10.22 4.09 -19.13
CA THR A 297 -10.16 3.67 -20.54
C THR A 297 -9.72 2.22 -20.74
N LYS A 298 -8.77 1.72 -19.94
CA LYS A 298 -8.10 0.43 -20.16
C LYS A 298 -8.56 -0.69 -19.21
N LEU A 299 -9.02 -0.38 -18.00
CA LEU A 299 -9.44 -1.43 -17.04
C LEU A 299 -10.78 -2.08 -17.41
N LYS A 300 -11.68 -1.31 -18.03
CA LYS A 300 -13.03 -1.76 -18.39
C LYS A 300 -13.03 -2.96 -19.36
N PRO A 301 -12.24 -2.96 -20.47
CA PRO A 301 -12.09 -4.14 -21.33
C PRO A 301 -11.57 -5.39 -20.62
N ILE A 302 -10.69 -5.24 -19.61
CA ILE A 302 -10.05 -6.35 -18.90
C ILE A 302 -11.01 -7.03 -17.92
N THR A 303 -11.79 -6.22 -17.21
CA THR A 303 -12.64 -6.67 -16.09
C THR A 303 -14.08 -6.91 -16.49
N GLY A 304 -14.54 -6.33 -17.60
CA GLY A 304 -15.94 -6.29 -17.98
C GLY A 304 -16.74 -5.26 -17.17
N MET A 305 -17.87 -4.80 -17.71
CA MET A 305 -18.60 -3.64 -17.17
C MET A 305 -19.09 -3.82 -15.72
N SER A 306 -19.53 -5.03 -15.35
CA SER A 306 -20.08 -5.29 -14.02
C SER A 306 -19.02 -5.19 -12.92
N LEU A 307 -17.87 -5.85 -13.12
CA LEU A 307 -16.76 -5.80 -12.16
C LEU A 307 -16.11 -4.41 -12.16
N TYR A 308 -15.93 -3.81 -13.33
CA TYR A 308 -15.44 -2.45 -13.47
C TYR A 308 -16.21 -1.48 -12.57
N ASN A 309 -17.55 -1.43 -12.68
CA ASN A 309 -18.40 -0.54 -11.88
C ASN A 309 -18.23 -0.78 -10.36
N SER A 310 -18.08 -2.03 -9.95
CA SER A 310 -17.86 -2.39 -8.55
C SER A 310 -16.46 -1.94 -8.07
N PHE A 311 -15.43 -2.10 -8.89
CA PHE A 311 -14.06 -1.70 -8.57
C PHE A 311 -13.90 -0.18 -8.50
N ILE A 312 -14.36 0.55 -9.51
CA ILE A 312 -14.22 2.02 -9.51
C ILE A 312 -15.03 2.69 -8.41
N SER A 313 -16.02 2.01 -7.83
CA SER A 313 -16.76 2.48 -6.66
C SER A 313 -15.90 2.48 -5.38
N SER A 314 -14.74 1.83 -5.38
CA SER A 314 -13.80 1.82 -4.27
C SER A 314 -12.71 2.89 -4.42
N PRO A 315 -12.56 3.81 -3.44
CA PRO A 315 -11.42 4.73 -3.39
C PRO A 315 -10.05 4.06 -3.45
N ALA A 316 -9.92 2.83 -2.94
CA ALA A 316 -8.64 2.14 -2.89
C ALA A 316 -8.15 1.75 -4.30
N ILE A 317 -9.08 1.38 -5.19
CA ILE A 317 -8.76 1.08 -6.59
C ILE A 317 -8.27 2.34 -7.31
N LEU A 318 -8.97 3.47 -7.15
CA LEU A 318 -8.58 4.73 -7.81
C LEU A 318 -7.19 5.25 -7.38
N LYS A 319 -6.76 4.91 -6.16
CA LYS A 319 -5.44 5.26 -5.61
C LYS A 319 -4.34 4.27 -5.98
N THR A 320 -4.70 3.09 -6.49
CA THR A 320 -3.72 2.06 -6.86
C THR A 320 -3.33 2.24 -8.32
N GLU A 321 -2.04 2.13 -8.62
CA GLU A 321 -1.54 2.21 -9.99
C GLU A 321 -2.19 1.15 -10.88
N TYR A 322 -2.58 1.56 -12.10
CA TYR A 322 -3.25 0.73 -13.08
C TYR A 322 -2.47 -0.56 -13.37
N GLU A 323 -1.16 -0.45 -13.57
CA GLU A 323 -0.27 -1.58 -13.86
C GLU A 323 -0.28 -2.61 -12.72
N GLN A 324 -0.33 -2.15 -11.47
CA GLN A 324 -0.45 -3.04 -10.32
C GLN A 324 -1.82 -3.73 -10.30
N ILE A 325 -2.92 -3.01 -10.56
CA ILE A 325 -4.27 -3.59 -10.60
C ILE A 325 -4.32 -4.71 -11.65
N VAL A 326 -3.82 -4.46 -12.85
CA VAL A 326 -3.81 -5.46 -13.94
C VAL A 326 -2.95 -6.67 -13.57
N SER A 327 -1.74 -6.44 -13.06
CA SER A 327 -0.84 -7.53 -12.66
C SER A 327 -1.44 -8.40 -11.55
N ASN A 328 -2.10 -7.77 -10.57
CA ASN A 328 -2.80 -8.47 -9.50
C ASN A 328 -4.05 -9.19 -10.00
N PHE A 329 -4.79 -8.60 -10.94
CA PHE A 329 -5.96 -9.23 -11.53
C PHE A 329 -5.61 -10.53 -12.25
N GLU A 330 -4.54 -10.53 -13.04
CA GLU A 330 -4.04 -11.74 -13.71
C GLU A 330 -3.47 -12.76 -12.71
N LEU A 331 -2.78 -12.30 -11.66
CA LEU A 331 -2.31 -13.18 -10.59
C LEU A 331 -3.48 -13.85 -9.86
N ILE A 332 -4.52 -13.11 -9.49
CA ILE A 332 -5.72 -13.67 -8.85
C ILE A 332 -6.40 -14.67 -9.78
N LYS A 333 -6.55 -14.37 -11.08
CA LYS A 333 -7.10 -15.34 -12.04
C LYS A 333 -6.30 -16.64 -12.06
N LYS A 334 -4.97 -16.56 -12.03
CA LYS A 334 -4.10 -17.74 -12.04
C LYS A 334 -4.36 -18.65 -10.82
N TYR A 335 -4.44 -18.09 -9.62
CA TYR A 335 -4.57 -18.86 -8.37
C TYR A 335 -6.03 -19.17 -7.98
N CYS A 336 -7.00 -18.38 -8.44
CA CYS A 336 -8.42 -18.49 -8.05
C CYS A 336 -9.30 -19.08 -9.17
N ASN A 337 -8.80 -20.07 -9.91
CA ASN A 337 -9.53 -20.80 -10.95
C ASN A 337 -10.15 -19.90 -12.04
N GLY A 338 -9.44 -18.84 -12.43
CA GLY A 338 -9.87 -17.89 -13.47
C GLY A 338 -10.99 -16.94 -13.06
N LYS A 339 -11.46 -16.98 -11.81
CA LYS A 339 -12.58 -16.16 -11.33
C LYS A 339 -12.08 -14.96 -10.54
N VAL A 340 -12.67 -13.79 -10.82
CA VAL A 340 -12.47 -12.56 -10.05
C VAL A 340 -13.83 -11.99 -9.68
N PHE A 341 -13.99 -11.59 -8.42
CA PHE A 341 -15.23 -11.04 -7.90
C PHE A 341 -15.03 -9.63 -7.35
N SER A 342 -16.12 -8.88 -7.23
CA SER A 342 -16.12 -7.50 -6.69
C SER A 342 -15.52 -7.41 -5.29
N ARG A 343 -15.66 -8.45 -4.47
CA ARG A 343 -15.09 -8.53 -3.11
C ARG A 343 -13.56 -8.57 -3.06
N TYR A 344 -12.87 -8.80 -4.18
CA TYR A 344 -11.40 -8.91 -4.21
C TYR A 344 -10.65 -7.57 -4.30
N ILE A 345 -11.32 -6.45 -4.02
CA ILE A 345 -10.68 -5.12 -3.99
C ILE A 345 -9.45 -5.10 -3.07
N GLU A 346 -9.50 -5.77 -1.93
CA GLU A 346 -8.36 -5.85 -1.00
C GLU A 346 -7.16 -6.57 -1.61
N LEU A 347 -7.39 -7.64 -2.37
CA LEU A 347 -6.33 -8.36 -3.08
C LEU A 347 -5.80 -7.52 -4.26
N LEU A 348 -6.68 -6.88 -5.04
CA LEU A 348 -6.30 -6.05 -6.18
C LEU A 348 -5.44 -4.84 -5.78
N THR A 349 -5.67 -4.29 -4.59
CA THR A 349 -4.95 -3.11 -4.07
C THR A 349 -3.72 -3.47 -3.24
N MET A 350 -3.50 -4.76 -2.94
CA MET A 350 -2.31 -5.25 -2.26
C MET A 350 -1.06 -5.07 -3.13
N GLN A 351 0.10 -4.78 -2.52
CA GLN A 351 1.37 -4.76 -3.25
C GLN A 351 1.59 -6.11 -3.95
N HIS A 352 1.96 -6.08 -5.23
CA HIS A 352 2.04 -7.28 -6.07
C HIS A 352 2.93 -8.38 -5.47
N SER A 353 4.10 -8.01 -4.93
CA SER A 353 5.01 -8.95 -4.27
C SER A 353 4.39 -9.65 -3.07
N LYS A 354 3.64 -8.91 -2.25
CA LYS A 354 2.94 -9.46 -1.07
C LYS A 354 1.78 -10.36 -1.46
N LEU A 355 1.07 -10.01 -2.53
CA LEU A 355 -0.01 -10.86 -3.04
C LEU A 355 0.53 -12.19 -3.59
N LYS A 356 1.67 -12.14 -4.28
CA LYS A 356 2.36 -13.34 -4.74
C LYS A 356 2.83 -14.22 -3.57
N GLU A 357 3.50 -13.61 -2.59
CA GLU A 357 3.92 -14.29 -1.36
C GLU A 357 2.72 -14.90 -0.61
N LEU A 358 1.59 -14.18 -0.54
CA LEU A 358 0.35 -14.67 0.06
C LEU A 358 -0.12 -15.97 -0.61
N PHE A 359 -0.20 -16.01 -1.93
CA PHE A 359 -0.64 -17.21 -2.64
C PHE A 359 0.35 -18.36 -2.52
N GLU A 360 1.66 -18.09 -2.61
CA GLU A 360 2.71 -19.10 -2.39
C GLU A 360 2.64 -19.67 -0.97
N ASN A 361 2.43 -18.83 0.03
CA ASN A 361 2.26 -19.25 1.42
C ASN A 361 1.01 -20.11 1.61
N ILE A 362 -0.10 -19.81 0.92
CA ILE A 362 -1.32 -20.63 1.00
C ILE A 362 -1.06 -22.02 0.42
N GLU A 363 -0.41 -22.12 -0.75
CA GLU A 363 -0.09 -23.40 -1.39
C GLU A 363 0.91 -24.22 -0.55
N SER A 364 1.89 -23.57 0.07
CA SER A 364 2.92 -24.24 0.87
C SER A 364 2.49 -24.57 2.30
N ASN A 365 1.34 -24.10 2.78
CA ASN A 365 0.94 -24.26 4.18
C ASN A 365 0.42 -25.67 4.48
N GLU A 366 1.20 -26.46 5.23
CA GLU A 366 0.83 -27.82 5.63
C GLU A 366 -0.40 -27.89 6.55
N ASP A 367 -0.60 -26.89 7.42
CA ASP A 367 -1.75 -26.86 8.32
C ASP A 367 -3.06 -26.71 7.55
N PHE A 368 -3.07 -25.86 6.53
CA PHE A 368 -4.23 -25.68 5.65
C PHE A 368 -4.56 -26.96 4.89
N ARG A 369 -3.56 -27.68 4.39
CA ARG A 369 -3.74 -28.99 3.76
C ARG A 369 -4.26 -30.04 4.75
N MET A 370 -3.73 -30.06 5.98
CA MET A 370 -4.14 -30.99 7.02
C MET A 370 -5.61 -30.81 7.43
N ILE A 371 -6.11 -29.57 7.42
CA ILE A 371 -7.52 -29.24 7.70
C ILE A 371 -8.41 -29.50 6.46
N GLY A 372 -7.83 -29.55 5.27
CA GLY A 372 -8.58 -29.60 4.01
C GLY A 372 -9.18 -28.24 3.61
N MET A 373 -8.51 -27.13 3.98
CA MET A 373 -9.01 -25.78 3.66
C MET A 373 -9.18 -25.52 2.16
N ASP A 374 -8.50 -26.29 1.30
CA ASP A 374 -8.59 -26.20 -0.17
C ASP A 374 -10.04 -26.26 -0.68
N VAL A 375 -10.93 -26.95 0.05
CA VAL A 375 -12.36 -27.04 -0.24
C VAL A 375 -13.07 -25.68 -0.21
N LEU A 376 -12.58 -24.73 0.60
CA LEU A 376 -13.13 -23.37 0.68
C LEU A 376 -12.75 -22.49 -0.51
N GLY A 377 -11.76 -22.91 -1.30
CA GLY A 377 -11.18 -22.13 -2.38
C GLY A 377 -10.07 -21.20 -1.91
N VAL A 378 -9.01 -21.11 -2.71
CA VAL A 378 -7.83 -20.27 -2.47
C VAL A 378 -8.23 -18.80 -2.26
N ASP A 379 -9.30 -18.35 -2.91
CA ASP A 379 -9.79 -16.99 -2.79
C ASP A 379 -10.36 -16.67 -1.40
N TYR A 380 -11.11 -17.61 -0.81
CA TYR A 380 -11.62 -17.46 0.54
C TYR A 380 -10.45 -17.42 1.54
N ILE A 381 -9.48 -18.32 1.36
CA ILE A 381 -8.29 -18.38 2.21
C ILE A 381 -7.50 -17.09 2.10
N ALA A 382 -7.27 -16.55 0.90
CA ALA A 382 -6.53 -15.31 0.68
C ALA A 382 -7.18 -14.10 1.37
N LEU A 383 -8.50 -13.95 1.25
CA LEU A 383 -9.24 -12.87 1.91
C LEU A 383 -9.23 -12.98 3.45
N ASN A 384 -9.18 -14.21 3.97
CA ASN A 384 -9.26 -14.46 5.41
C ASN A 384 -7.93 -14.91 6.02
N HIS A 385 -6.82 -14.78 5.29
CA HIS A 385 -5.57 -15.49 5.58
C HIS A 385 -5.07 -15.26 7.01
N LYS A 386 -5.02 -13.99 7.44
CA LYS A 386 -4.61 -13.63 8.80
C LYS A 386 -5.50 -14.24 9.87
N LYS A 387 -6.82 -14.22 9.65
CA LYS A 387 -7.81 -14.77 10.57
C LYS A 387 -7.67 -16.29 10.67
N LEU A 388 -7.47 -16.96 9.55
CA LEU A 388 -7.29 -18.42 9.48
C LEU A 388 -5.99 -18.87 10.17
N LEU A 389 -4.88 -18.19 9.92
CA LEU A 389 -3.62 -18.47 10.61
C LEU A 389 -3.74 -18.30 12.12
N GLU A 390 -4.44 -17.25 12.58
CA GLU A 390 -4.65 -17.03 14.01
C GLU A 390 -5.49 -18.15 14.63
N ARG A 391 -6.55 -18.61 13.94
CA ARG A 391 -7.36 -19.76 14.40
C ARG A 391 -6.53 -21.04 14.49
N VAL A 392 -5.70 -21.31 13.49
CA VAL A 392 -4.75 -22.43 13.51
C VAL A 392 -3.80 -22.32 14.70
N ARG A 393 -3.26 -21.11 14.95
CA ARG A 393 -2.35 -20.84 16.08
C ARG A 393 -3.02 -21.12 17.44
N ILE A 394 -4.27 -20.71 17.61
CA ILE A 394 -5.06 -20.96 18.83
C ILE A 394 -5.22 -22.48 19.04
N LEU A 395 -5.68 -23.21 18.02
CA LEU A 395 -5.85 -24.66 18.10
C LEU A 395 -4.55 -25.38 18.46
N LYS A 396 -3.43 -24.99 17.85
CA LYS A 396 -2.10 -25.55 18.17
C LYS A 396 -1.67 -25.25 19.60
N THR A 397 -1.91 -24.02 20.08
CA THR A 397 -1.54 -23.60 21.44
C THR A 397 -2.32 -24.41 22.48
N GLU A 398 -3.57 -24.74 22.18
CA GLU A 398 -4.44 -25.58 23.01
C GLU A 398 -4.23 -27.09 22.79
N ASN A 399 -3.22 -27.49 22.00
CA ASN A 399 -2.91 -28.87 21.64
C ASN A 399 -4.09 -29.63 21.00
N ILE A 400 -4.94 -28.92 20.27
CA ILE A 400 -6.08 -29.50 19.54
C ILE A 400 -5.59 -29.94 18.15
N SER A 401 -5.80 -31.22 17.83
CA SER A 401 -5.40 -31.78 16.53
C SER A 401 -6.22 -31.19 15.39
N LEU A 402 -5.55 -30.59 14.40
CA LEU A 402 -6.23 -29.93 13.27
C LEU A 402 -6.91 -30.94 12.32
N ARG A 403 -6.53 -32.23 12.36
CA ARG A 403 -7.07 -33.30 11.50
C ARG A 403 -8.56 -33.57 11.73
N TYR A 404 -9.07 -33.24 12.92
CA TYR A 404 -10.43 -33.56 13.34
C TYR A 404 -11.32 -32.33 13.47
N ILE A 405 -10.81 -31.15 13.14
CA ILE A 405 -11.57 -29.91 13.22
C ILE A 405 -12.38 -29.75 11.94
N PRO A 406 -13.71 -29.67 12.02
CA PRO A 406 -14.52 -29.42 10.84
C PRO A 406 -14.14 -28.10 10.20
N ILE A 407 -14.02 -28.09 8.87
CA ILE A 407 -13.71 -26.86 8.10
C ILE A 407 -14.70 -25.72 8.41
N SER A 408 -15.95 -26.05 8.73
CA SER A 408 -16.98 -25.07 9.10
C SER A 408 -16.57 -24.18 10.28
N TYR A 409 -15.71 -24.66 11.18
CA TYR A 409 -15.21 -23.88 12.33
C TYR A 409 -14.36 -22.69 11.87
N PHE A 410 -13.80 -22.73 10.67
CA PHE A 410 -13.03 -21.64 10.08
C PHE A 410 -13.89 -20.60 9.35
N MET A 411 -15.21 -20.84 9.27
CA MET A 411 -16.19 -19.96 8.63
C MET A 411 -17.07 -19.20 9.62
N THR A 412 -17.07 -19.57 10.89
CA THR A 412 -17.90 -18.97 11.94
C THR A 412 -17.41 -17.60 12.40
N SER A 413 -18.21 -16.91 13.21
CA SER A 413 -17.78 -15.71 13.94
C SER A 413 -16.68 -16.03 14.96
N ASP A 414 -15.95 -15.02 15.43
CA ASP A 414 -14.88 -15.24 16.42
C ASP A 414 -15.42 -15.70 17.77
N PHE A 415 -16.63 -15.24 18.14
CA PHE A 415 -17.31 -15.69 19.35
C PHE A 415 -17.67 -17.18 19.28
N GLU A 416 -18.28 -17.62 18.18
CA GLU A 416 -18.62 -19.04 17.97
C GLU A 416 -17.37 -19.92 17.90
N PHE A 417 -16.33 -19.47 17.19
CA PHE A 417 -15.06 -20.19 17.14
C PHE A 417 -14.45 -20.38 18.54
N ASN A 418 -14.42 -19.33 19.37
CA ASN A 418 -13.88 -19.42 20.71
C ASN A 418 -14.73 -20.32 21.63
N ASN A 419 -16.05 -20.27 21.51
CA ASN A 419 -16.92 -21.19 22.26
C ASN A 419 -16.68 -22.64 21.86
N MET A 420 -16.57 -22.92 20.56
CA MET A 420 -16.25 -24.25 20.05
C MET A 420 -14.89 -24.76 20.56
N VAL A 421 -13.88 -23.89 20.61
CA VAL A 421 -12.57 -24.22 21.19
C VAL A 421 -12.71 -24.54 22.68
N ASN A 422 -13.45 -23.73 23.43
CA ASN A 422 -13.70 -23.97 24.87
C ASN A 422 -14.44 -25.28 25.12
N ASP A 423 -15.41 -25.64 24.27
CA ASP A 423 -16.15 -26.90 24.38
C ASP A 423 -15.21 -28.11 24.17
N ILE A 424 -14.31 -28.02 23.18
CA ILE A 424 -13.28 -29.06 22.96
C ILE A 424 -12.31 -29.14 24.14
N ILE A 425 -11.91 -28.00 24.70
CA ILE A 425 -11.01 -27.95 25.87
C ILE A 425 -11.69 -28.56 27.10
N ALA A 426 -12.99 -28.32 27.27
CA ALA A 426 -13.79 -28.88 28.36
C ALA A 426 -14.00 -30.40 28.23
N ASP A 427 -14.00 -30.94 27.01
CA ASP A 427 -14.08 -32.39 26.75
C ASP A 427 -12.73 -33.09 27.00
N ALA A 428 -12.54 -33.53 28.24
CA ALA A 428 -11.32 -34.20 28.66
C ALA A 428 -11.11 -35.57 27.97
N ASP A 429 -12.18 -36.30 27.63
CA ASP A 429 -12.07 -37.58 26.91
C ASP A 429 -11.53 -37.35 25.49
N LEU A 430 -12.04 -36.33 24.80
CA LEU A 430 -11.58 -35.96 23.47
C LEU A 430 -10.11 -35.55 23.47
N ARG A 431 -9.67 -34.75 24.46
CA ARG A 431 -8.26 -34.35 24.61
C ARG A 431 -7.33 -35.53 24.85
N VAL A 432 -7.73 -36.48 25.70
CA VAL A 432 -6.93 -37.71 25.92
C VAL A 432 -6.82 -38.50 24.63
N ARG A 433 -7.91 -38.66 23.87
CA ARG A 433 -7.87 -39.39 22.59
C ARG A 433 -6.91 -38.76 21.58
N PHE A 434 -6.97 -37.44 21.40
CA PHE A 434 -6.03 -36.73 20.51
C PHE A 434 -4.58 -36.88 20.97
N PHE A 435 -4.33 -36.77 22.28
CA PHE A 435 -3.00 -36.96 22.83
C PHE A 435 -2.45 -38.38 22.58
N ILE A 436 -3.29 -39.41 22.70
CA ILE A 436 -2.88 -40.81 22.49
C ILE A 436 -2.65 -41.15 21.04
N GLU A 437 -3.53 -40.67 20.17
CA GLU A 437 -3.35 -40.75 18.72
C GLU A 437 -1.98 -40.19 18.30
N ASP A 438 -1.64 -39.01 18.80
CA ASP A 438 -0.40 -38.30 18.46
C ASP A 438 0.84 -39.01 19.04
N ILE A 439 0.87 -39.28 20.35
CA ILE A 439 2.07 -39.82 21.02
C ILE A 439 2.36 -41.29 20.67
N LEU A 440 1.33 -42.07 20.31
CA LEU A 440 1.49 -43.47 19.92
C LEU A 440 1.46 -43.68 18.40
N GLU A 441 1.26 -42.63 17.60
CA GLU A 441 1.12 -42.68 16.14
C GLU A 441 0.06 -43.70 15.70
N MET A 442 -1.12 -43.66 16.33
CA MET A 442 -2.21 -44.61 16.08
C MET A 442 -3.39 -43.93 15.39
N ASP A 443 -4.13 -44.68 14.56
CA ASP A 443 -5.36 -44.17 13.96
C ASP A 443 -6.40 -43.80 15.02
N TYR A 444 -7.03 -42.63 14.88
CA TYR A 444 -8.01 -42.13 15.85
C TYR A 444 -9.22 -43.03 16.00
N ASN A 445 -9.71 -43.69 14.94
CA ASN A 445 -10.83 -44.61 15.08
C ASN A 445 -10.45 -45.83 15.91
N ASN A 446 -9.21 -46.30 15.79
CA ASN A 446 -8.66 -47.35 16.65
C ASN A 446 -8.59 -46.89 18.11
N VAL A 447 -8.05 -45.69 18.38
CA VAL A 447 -8.02 -45.09 19.72
C VAL A 447 -9.43 -44.92 20.29
N LYS A 448 -10.37 -44.38 19.51
CA LYS A 448 -11.77 -44.19 19.90
C LYS A 448 -12.50 -45.50 20.16
N HIS A 449 -12.23 -46.55 19.38
CA HIS A 449 -12.83 -47.86 19.59
C HIS A 449 -12.35 -48.51 20.90
N ARG A 450 -11.05 -48.42 21.18
CA ARG A 450 -10.44 -48.97 22.39
C ARG A 450 -10.77 -48.15 23.63
N LEU A 451 -10.86 -46.83 23.49
CA LEU A 451 -11.19 -45.87 24.54
C LEU A 451 -12.62 -45.34 24.40
N ARG A 452 -13.59 -46.25 24.16
CA ARG A 452 -15.01 -45.90 23.92
C ARG A 452 -15.61 -45.04 25.03
N VAL A 453 -15.26 -45.33 26.27
CA VAL A 453 -15.57 -44.55 27.48
C VAL A 453 -14.33 -44.63 28.35
N ILE A 454 -13.85 -43.50 28.87
CA ILE A 454 -12.81 -43.52 29.90
C ILE A 454 -13.52 -43.27 31.24
N PRO A 455 -13.83 -44.31 32.03
CA PRO A 455 -14.63 -44.15 33.23
C PRO A 455 -13.94 -43.19 34.21
N ASN A 456 -14.70 -42.25 34.77
CA ASN A 456 -14.24 -41.33 35.81
C ASN A 456 -13.07 -40.42 35.41
N LEU A 457 -12.94 -40.07 34.13
CA LEU A 457 -11.95 -39.09 33.69
C LEU A 457 -12.28 -37.70 34.27
N ASN A 458 -11.73 -37.39 35.43
CA ASN A 458 -11.87 -36.06 36.02
C ASN A 458 -10.99 -35.09 35.22
N GLY A 459 -11.60 -34.29 34.35
CA GLY A 459 -10.89 -33.30 33.53
C GLY A 459 -10.01 -32.31 34.31
N LYS A 460 -10.22 -32.15 35.63
CA LYS A 460 -9.35 -31.34 36.52
C LYS A 460 -8.04 -32.05 36.88
N LYS A 461 -7.99 -33.39 36.84
CA LYS A 461 -6.79 -34.18 37.17
C LYS A 461 -5.91 -34.47 35.95
N TYR A 462 -6.46 -34.38 34.74
CA TYR A 462 -5.69 -34.59 33.51
C TYR A 462 -4.74 -33.41 33.25
N ASN A 463 -3.44 -33.71 33.25
CA ASN A 463 -2.38 -32.79 32.84
C ASN A 463 -1.57 -33.46 31.72
N GLN A 464 -1.58 -32.86 30.53
CA GLN A 464 -0.94 -33.42 29.34
C GLN A 464 0.57 -33.61 29.50
N GLN A 465 1.29 -32.72 30.19
CA GLN A 465 2.73 -32.87 30.43
C GLN A 465 3.02 -34.06 31.35
N ASN A 466 2.18 -34.26 32.37
CA ASN A 466 2.30 -35.41 33.25
C ASN A 466 1.96 -36.72 32.52
N ALA A 467 0.88 -36.72 31.74
CA ALA A 467 0.50 -37.84 30.88
C ALA A 467 1.62 -38.22 29.89
N LYS A 468 2.26 -37.22 29.26
CA LYS A 468 3.42 -37.40 28.38
C LYS A 468 4.58 -38.11 29.10
N ARG A 469 4.97 -37.64 30.29
CA ARG A 469 6.04 -38.29 31.07
C ARG A 469 5.74 -39.74 31.41
N ILE A 470 4.48 -40.06 31.73
CA ILE A 470 4.05 -41.43 32.04
C ILE A 470 4.13 -42.33 30.81
N ILE A 471 3.66 -41.86 29.66
CA ILE A 471 3.69 -42.65 28.42
C ILE A 471 5.10 -42.82 27.90
N GLU A 472 5.91 -41.76 27.87
CA GLU A 472 7.33 -41.84 27.50
C GLU A 472 8.09 -42.81 28.41
N PHE A 473 7.76 -42.83 29.71
CA PHE A 473 8.32 -43.81 30.64
C PHE A 473 7.92 -45.24 30.28
N PHE A 474 6.65 -45.53 30.00
CA PHE A 474 6.24 -46.87 29.60
C PHE A 474 6.86 -47.30 28.26
N ILE A 475 6.97 -46.40 27.29
CA ILE A 475 7.68 -46.66 26.04
C ILE A 475 9.16 -46.98 26.31
N ALA A 476 9.82 -46.20 27.17
CA ALA A 476 11.22 -46.42 27.53
C ALA A 476 11.45 -47.74 28.28
N MET A 477 10.43 -48.27 28.96
CA MET A 477 10.43 -49.59 29.58
C MET A 477 10.08 -50.72 28.60
N ASN A 478 10.00 -50.44 27.29
CA ASN A 478 9.64 -51.39 26.23
C ASN A 478 8.24 -52.01 26.41
N ILE A 479 7.29 -51.27 26.99
CA ILE A 479 5.91 -51.74 27.11
C ILE A 479 5.22 -51.62 25.74
N PRO A 480 4.56 -52.69 25.25
CA PRO A 480 3.81 -52.64 23.99
C PRO A 480 2.73 -51.55 23.98
N LYS A 481 2.56 -50.85 22.84
CA LYS A 481 1.57 -49.77 22.67
C LYS A 481 0.15 -50.20 23.08
N ASP A 482 -0.23 -51.45 22.74
CA ASP A 482 -1.53 -52.01 23.10
C ASP A 482 -1.76 -52.01 24.62
N LYS A 483 -0.76 -52.45 25.40
CA LYS A 483 -0.87 -52.49 26.88
C LYS A 483 -0.87 -51.10 27.52
N ILE A 484 -0.21 -50.12 26.89
CA ILE A 484 -0.26 -48.71 27.33
C ILE A 484 -1.69 -48.17 27.18
N ILE A 485 -2.36 -48.48 26.07
CA ILE A 485 -3.75 -48.05 25.82
C ILE A 485 -4.72 -48.70 26.81
N ASP A 486 -4.59 -50.00 27.04
CA ASP A 486 -5.45 -50.72 28.00
C ASP A 486 -5.31 -50.16 29.43
N SER A 487 -4.17 -49.50 29.71
CA SER A 487 -3.82 -48.94 31.01
C SER A 487 -3.87 -47.41 31.02
N ILE A 488 -4.61 -46.80 30.10
CA ILE A 488 -4.60 -45.35 29.86
C ILE A 488 -4.94 -44.52 31.11
N TYR A 489 -5.74 -45.06 32.02
CA TYR A 489 -6.16 -44.39 33.25
C TYR A 489 -4.99 -44.02 34.17
N LEU A 490 -3.82 -44.66 34.00
CA LEU A 490 -2.61 -44.32 34.76
C LEU A 490 -2.11 -42.90 34.50
N ILE A 491 -2.47 -42.29 33.37
CA ILE A 491 -2.11 -40.90 33.06
C ILE A 491 -2.75 -39.87 34.01
N LEU A 492 -3.75 -40.29 34.80
CA LEU A 492 -4.45 -39.46 35.78
C LEU A 492 -3.73 -39.35 37.14
N PHE A 493 -2.67 -40.13 37.36
CA PHE A 493 -1.84 -40.11 38.58
C PHE A 493 -0.56 -39.30 38.38
N ASP A 494 0.09 -38.86 39.45
CA ASP A 494 1.38 -38.17 39.32
C ASP A 494 2.47 -39.13 38.79
N TYR A 495 3.29 -38.66 37.84
CA TYR A 495 4.36 -39.44 37.24
C TYR A 495 5.28 -40.13 38.27
N LYS A 496 5.61 -39.46 39.38
CA LYS A 496 6.47 -40.05 40.42
C LYS A 496 5.78 -41.23 41.10
N GLN A 497 4.47 -41.14 41.32
CA GLN A 497 3.68 -42.23 41.91
C GLN A 497 3.63 -43.42 40.97
N VAL A 498 3.33 -43.19 39.67
CA VAL A 498 3.28 -44.26 38.66
C VAL A 498 4.63 -44.95 38.53
N LYS A 499 5.72 -44.18 38.48
CA LYS A 499 7.09 -44.72 38.44
C LYS A 499 7.41 -45.56 39.68
N SER A 500 7.06 -45.09 40.88
CA SER A 500 7.26 -45.83 42.13
C SER A 500 6.44 -47.12 42.17
N ALA A 501 5.18 -47.05 41.77
CA ALA A 501 4.27 -48.20 41.69
C ALA A 501 4.78 -49.26 40.71
N TYR A 502 5.28 -48.83 39.55
CA TYR A 502 5.91 -49.70 38.56
C TYR A 502 7.11 -50.46 39.15
N PHE A 503 8.07 -49.77 39.77
CA PHE A 503 9.23 -50.43 40.35
C PHE A 503 8.87 -51.37 41.53
N ASN A 504 7.84 -51.02 42.31
CA ASN A 504 7.31 -51.90 43.36
C ASN A 504 6.61 -53.14 42.79
N ALA A 505 5.93 -53.04 41.65
CA ALA A 505 5.37 -54.20 40.98
C ALA A 505 6.51 -55.10 40.44
N CYS A 506 7.53 -54.52 39.82
CA CYS A 506 8.70 -55.25 39.32
C CYS A 506 9.55 -55.91 40.41
N SER A 507 9.54 -55.41 41.66
CA SER A 507 10.27 -56.03 42.77
C SER A 507 9.53 -57.21 43.41
N ARG A 508 8.23 -57.36 43.15
CA ARG A 508 7.38 -58.42 43.72
C ARG A 508 7.15 -59.60 42.78
N TYR A 509 7.44 -59.46 41.48
CA TYR A 509 7.22 -60.49 40.47
C TYR A 509 8.49 -60.69 39.63
N ASP A 510 8.67 -61.90 39.10
CA ASP A 510 9.87 -62.29 38.34
C ASP A 510 9.82 -61.81 36.88
N LYS A 511 11.01 -61.62 36.26
CA LYS A 511 11.34 -60.83 35.05
C LYS A 511 10.50 -60.99 33.75
N THR A 512 9.46 -61.80 33.70
CA THR A 512 8.53 -61.96 32.56
C THR A 512 7.25 -61.08 32.67
N LEU A 513 7.25 -60.07 33.55
CA LEU A 513 6.08 -59.25 33.93
C LEU A 513 5.29 -58.61 32.80
N HIS A 514 5.94 -58.24 31.69
CA HIS A 514 5.24 -57.50 30.63
C HIS A 514 4.20 -58.35 29.90
N ASP A 515 4.18 -59.67 30.10
CA ASP A 515 3.18 -60.58 29.54
C ASP A 515 2.03 -60.89 30.50
N ASP A 516 2.18 -60.62 31.80
CA ASP A 516 1.10 -60.83 32.78
C ASP A 516 -0.09 -59.89 32.50
N PRO A 517 -1.31 -60.43 32.23
CA PRO A 517 -2.50 -59.63 32.00
C PRO A 517 -2.90 -58.78 33.22
N ASN A 518 -2.44 -59.10 34.43
CA ASN A 518 -2.77 -58.37 35.67
C ASN A 518 -1.69 -57.35 36.08
N PHE A 519 -0.58 -57.22 35.35
CA PHE A 519 0.52 -56.35 35.74
C PHE A 519 0.08 -54.90 36.04
N PHE A 520 -0.68 -54.30 35.13
CA PHE A 520 -1.18 -52.93 35.30
C PHE A 520 -2.29 -52.79 36.34
N LYS A 521 -3.01 -53.89 36.62
CA LYS A 521 -3.95 -53.94 37.75
C LYS A 521 -3.21 -53.84 39.07
N HIS A 522 -2.06 -54.51 39.22
CA HIS A 522 -1.23 -54.40 40.43
C HIS A 522 -0.65 -52.99 40.62
N ILE A 523 -0.22 -52.34 39.54
CA ILE A 523 0.20 -50.93 39.60
C ILE A 523 -0.96 -50.05 40.06
N PHE A 524 -2.16 -50.25 39.51
CA PHE A 524 -3.35 -49.49 39.88
C PHE A 524 -3.77 -49.70 41.33
N ASP A 525 -3.79 -50.96 41.79
CA ASP A 525 -4.14 -51.32 43.18
C ASP A 525 -3.13 -50.68 44.16
N TYR A 526 -1.84 -50.69 43.84
CA TYR A 526 -0.82 -50.01 44.63
C TYR A 526 -1.07 -48.50 44.70
N LEU A 527 -1.40 -47.88 43.56
CA LEU A 527 -1.70 -46.46 43.50
C LEU A 527 -2.93 -46.12 44.36
N LEU A 528 -4.01 -46.90 44.30
CA LEU A 528 -5.20 -46.70 45.12
C LEU A 528 -4.92 -46.85 46.62
N LEU A 529 -4.14 -47.87 47.01
CA LEU A 529 -3.76 -48.09 48.41
C LEU A 529 -2.89 -46.94 48.95
N SER A 530 -1.91 -46.49 48.14
CA SER A 530 -1.04 -45.36 48.51
C SER A 530 -1.78 -44.02 48.60
N HIS A 531 -2.89 -43.88 47.86
CA HIS A 531 -3.72 -42.67 47.89
C HIS A 531 -4.65 -42.61 49.12
N ASN A 532 -5.08 -43.77 49.64
CA ASN A 532 -5.93 -43.87 50.83
C ASN A 532 -5.13 -43.85 52.15
N SER A 533 -3.82 -44.08 52.11
CA SER A 533 -2.93 -43.99 53.27
C SER A 533 -2.44 -42.57 53.60
N GLY A 534 -3.05 -41.54 52.99
CA GLY A 534 -2.68 -40.13 53.15
C GLY A 534 -3.81 -39.21 53.65
N ILE A 535 -4.80 -39.76 54.37
CA ILE A 535 -5.72 -38.98 55.23
C ILE A 535 -5.21 -39.02 56.66
#